data_AF-A0A7X5CZ76-F1
#
_entry.id   AF-A0A7X5CZ76-F1
#
_cell.length_a   1.000
_cell.length_b   1.000
_cell.length_c   1.000
_cell.angle_alpha   90.00
_cell.angle_beta   90.00
_cell.angle_gamma   90.00
#
_symmetry.space_group_name_H-M   'P 1'
#
loop_
_entity.id
_entity.type
_entity.pdbx_description
1 polymer ?
#
loop_
_entity_poly.entity_id
_entity_poly.type
_entity_poly.pdbx_seq_one_letter_code
_entity_poly.pdbx_strand_id
1 'polypeptide(L)'
;MKAKNVYYTFFIFIVLAILCYPIVSTYAFENKKSDIYKNAIEYNCSVNNYFKSKQAYKTGINALDRTIFIDTEKAFEQAMTDFKSACDYLETELQFGTVKHNWQIYAQQRAWKPDCEKELQEEITLLFSFLDIYKNSFDSFY
;
A
#
# COMPACT_ATOMS: atom_id res chain seq x y z
N MET A 1 -34.80 20.60 -36.13
CA MET A 1 -33.66 21.26 -35.45
C MET A 1 -33.58 21.01 -33.92
N LYS A 2 -34.26 19.98 -33.37
CA LYS A 2 -34.24 19.68 -31.91
C LYS A 2 -33.27 18.56 -31.49
N ALA A 3 -33.02 17.57 -32.37
CA ALA A 3 -32.19 16.41 -32.04
C ALA A 3 -30.70 16.72 -31.83
N LYS A 4 -30.13 17.68 -32.58
CA LYS A 4 -28.72 18.10 -32.42
C LYS A 4 -28.47 18.74 -31.05
N ASN A 5 -29.39 19.59 -30.57
CA ASN A 5 -29.26 20.22 -29.25
C ASN A 5 -29.31 19.19 -28.11
N VAL A 6 -30.17 18.17 -28.21
CA VAL A 6 -30.23 17.08 -27.22
C VAL A 6 -28.91 16.30 -27.18
N TYR A 7 -28.30 16.04 -28.33
CA TYR A 7 -27.00 15.35 -28.42
C TYR A 7 -25.86 16.17 -27.80
N TYR A 8 -25.82 17.48 -28.06
CA TYR A 8 -24.84 18.37 -27.44
C TYR A 8 -25.02 18.48 -25.93
N THR A 9 -26.26 18.59 -25.45
CA THR A 9 -26.55 18.60 -24.01
C THR A 9 -26.10 17.30 -23.34
N PHE A 10 -26.38 16.15 -23.93
CA PHE A 10 -25.95 14.84 -23.41
C PHE A 10 -24.42 14.69 -23.39
N PHE A 11 -23.74 15.13 -24.46
CA PHE A 11 -22.27 15.10 -24.55
C PHE A 11 -21.62 15.98 -23.48
N ILE A 12 -22.17 17.17 -23.20
CA ILE A 12 -21.69 18.06 -22.13
C ILE A 12 -21.79 17.38 -20.76
N PHE A 13 -22.89 16.65 -20.47
CA PHE A 13 -23.02 15.91 -19.21
C PHE A 13 -22.00 14.78 -19.07
N ILE A 14 -21.68 14.06 -20.16
CA ILE A 14 -20.64 13.02 -20.14
C ILE A 14 -19.26 13.63 -19.88
N VAL A 15 -18.92 14.72 -20.57
CA VAL A 15 -17.62 15.40 -20.38
C VAL A 15 -17.49 15.94 -18.96
N LEU A 16 -18.55 16.52 -18.41
CA LEU A 16 -18.58 16.96 -17.01
C LEU A 16 -18.42 15.79 -16.03
N ALA A 17 -19.08 14.64 -16.28
CA ALA A 17 -18.92 13.45 -15.45
C ALA A 17 -17.47 12.92 -15.46
N ILE A 18 -16.82 12.90 -16.63
CA ILE A 18 -15.41 12.48 -16.76
C ILE A 18 -14.48 13.46 -16.04
N LEU A 19 -14.72 14.77 -16.14
CA LEU A 19 -13.90 15.80 -15.48
C LEU A 19 -14.11 15.83 -13.96
N CYS A 20 -15.32 15.52 -13.47
CA CYS A 20 -15.61 15.46 -12.04
C CYS A 20 -15.20 14.14 -11.39
N TYR A 21 -15.06 13.06 -12.17
CA TYR A 21 -14.64 11.74 -11.68
C TYR A 21 -13.34 11.77 -10.83
N PRO A 22 -12.22 12.39 -11.27
CA PRO A 22 -11.00 12.42 -10.46
C PRO A 22 -11.23 13.10 -9.11
N ILE A 23 -11.98 14.22 -9.07
CA ILE A 23 -12.25 14.98 -7.85
C ILE A 23 -13.11 14.17 -6.86
N VAL A 24 -14.17 13.52 -7.35
CA VAL A 24 -15.02 12.67 -6.51
C VAL A 24 -14.24 11.45 -6.02
N SER A 25 -13.38 10.88 -6.86
CA SER A 25 -12.55 9.72 -6.51
C SER A 25 -11.51 10.04 -5.44
N THR A 26 -10.86 11.21 -5.50
CA THR A 26 -9.89 11.63 -4.49
C THR A 26 -10.59 11.93 -3.16
N TYR A 27 -11.75 12.61 -3.19
CA TYR A 27 -12.53 12.91 -1.98
C TYR A 27 -13.06 11.64 -1.29
N ALA A 28 -13.48 10.64 -2.05
CA ALA A 28 -13.91 9.34 -1.51
C ALA A 28 -12.73 8.53 -0.93
N PHE A 29 -11.55 8.63 -1.55
CA PHE A 29 -10.33 7.97 -1.07
C PHE A 29 -9.80 8.61 0.22
N GLU A 30 -9.77 9.95 0.30
CA GLU A 30 -9.37 10.69 1.51
C GLU A 30 -10.29 10.41 2.70
N ASN A 31 -11.61 10.34 2.48
CA ASN A 31 -12.55 10.01 3.56
C ASN A 31 -12.44 8.55 4.04
N LYS A 32 -12.10 7.60 3.18
CA LYS A 32 -11.78 6.22 3.64
C LYS A 32 -10.49 6.15 4.45
N LYS A 33 -9.51 6.99 4.10
CA LYS A 33 -8.29 7.17 4.89
C LYS A 33 -8.60 7.79 6.27
N SER A 34 -9.64 8.61 6.41
CA SER A 34 -9.99 9.22 7.72
C SER A 34 -10.30 8.19 8.81
N ASP A 35 -11.10 7.15 8.54
CA ASP A 35 -11.63 6.28 9.61
C ASP A 35 -10.65 5.21 10.10
N ILE A 36 -9.74 4.75 9.24
CA ILE A 36 -8.68 3.80 9.60
C ILE A 36 -7.61 4.49 10.47
N TYR A 37 -7.36 5.78 10.20
CA TYR A 37 -6.30 6.56 10.86
C TYR A 37 -6.79 7.35 12.09
N LYS A 38 -8.09 7.68 12.17
CA LYS A 38 -8.69 8.38 13.33
C LYS A 38 -8.48 7.65 14.67
N ASN A 39 -8.23 6.35 14.63
CA ASN A 39 -8.05 5.49 15.79
C ASN A 39 -6.66 4.84 15.85
N ALA A 40 -5.67 5.32 15.10
CA ALA A 40 -4.29 4.83 15.21
C ALA A 40 -3.70 5.24 16.57
N ILE A 41 -3.97 4.42 17.59
CA ILE A 41 -3.38 4.59 18.91
C ILE A 41 -1.98 4.01 18.85
N GLU A 42 -1.01 4.78 19.34
CA GLU A 42 0.36 4.32 19.52
C GLU A 42 0.35 3.10 20.45
N TYR A 43 0.69 1.95 19.89
CA TYR A 43 0.62 0.68 20.59
C TYR A 43 1.91 -0.09 20.35
N ASN A 44 2.51 -0.56 21.44
CA ASN A 44 3.73 -1.36 21.39
C ASN A 44 3.38 -2.79 20.98
N CYS A 45 3.15 -2.99 19.69
CA CYS A 45 2.91 -4.31 19.11
C CYS A 45 4.23 -5.10 19.05
N SER A 46 4.11 -6.43 19.03
CA SER A 46 5.25 -7.32 18.82
C SER A 46 5.66 -7.29 17.34
N VAL A 47 6.28 -6.18 16.93
CA VAL A 47 6.90 -6.03 15.61
C VAL A 47 8.37 -6.39 15.70
N ASN A 48 8.94 -6.87 14.59
CA ASN A 48 10.38 -7.13 14.49
C ASN A 48 11.19 -5.91 14.96
N ASN A 49 12.24 -6.14 15.75
CA ASN A 49 13.09 -5.08 16.31
C ASN A 49 13.72 -4.18 15.25
N TYR A 50 13.94 -4.70 14.03
CA TYR A 50 14.39 -3.90 12.89
C TYR A 50 13.50 -2.67 12.69
N PHE A 51 12.18 -2.87 12.66
CA PHE A 51 11.22 -1.79 12.45
C PHE A 51 11.19 -0.80 13.61
N LYS A 52 11.32 -1.29 14.86
CA LYS A 52 11.32 -0.43 16.06
C LYS A 52 12.49 0.56 16.09
N SER A 53 13.57 0.28 15.37
CA SER A 53 14.77 1.11 15.37
C SER A 53 14.68 2.35 14.47
N LYS A 54 13.65 2.46 13.60
CA LYS A 54 13.56 3.55 12.61
C LYS A 54 12.25 4.32 12.73
N GLN A 55 12.35 5.65 12.71
CA GLN A 55 11.20 6.55 12.84
C GLN A 55 10.16 6.35 11.72
N ALA A 56 10.60 6.05 10.49
CA ALA A 56 9.72 5.81 9.35
C ALA A 56 8.77 4.61 9.55
N TYR A 57 9.11 3.68 10.44
CA TYR A 57 8.32 2.48 10.72
C TYR A 57 7.51 2.59 12.01
N LYS A 58 7.22 3.81 12.49
CA LYS A 58 6.35 3.98 13.65
C LYS A 58 5.01 3.28 13.41
N THR A 59 4.66 2.36 14.29
CA THR A 59 3.44 1.55 14.18
C THR A 59 2.33 2.01 15.10
N GLY A 60 1.10 1.68 14.71
CA GLY A 60 -0.11 1.83 15.51
C GLY A 60 -1.04 0.66 15.24
N ILE A 61 -2.26 0.73 15.77
CA ILE A 61 -3.32 -0.25 15.52
C ILE A 61 -4.45 0.42 14.73
N ASN A 62 -4.98 -0.25 13.71
CA ASN A 62 -6.16 0.24 12.99
C ASN A 62 -7.47 -0.16 13.70
N ALA A 63 -8.62 0.29 13.19
CA ALA A 63 -9.94 -0.03 13.74
C ALA A 63 -10.31 -1.54 13.74
N LEU A 64 -9.50 -2.39 13.10
CA LEU A 64 -9.65 -3.86 13.06
C LEU A 64 -8.70 -4.58 14.04
N ASP A 65 -8.10 -3.85 14.98
CA ASP A 65 -7.08 -4.35 15.91
C ASP A 65 -5.82 -4.92 15.22
N ARG A 66 -5.52 -4.48 13.98
CA ARG A 66 -4.33 -4.91 13.22
C ARG A 66 -3.24 -3.86 13.28
N THR A 67 -2.00 -4.32 13.41
CA THR A 67 -0.81 -3.46 13.33
C THR A 67 -0.71 -2.81 11.95
N ILE A 68 -0.51 -1.50 11.92
CA ILE A 68 -0.28 -0.69 10.73
C ILE A 68 0.94 0.21 10.92
N PHE A 69 1.51 0.73 9.82
CA PHE A 69 2.42 1.87 9.87
C PHE A 69 1.63 3.17 9.90
N ILE A 70 1.88 4.01 10.90
CA ILE A 70 1.16 5.29 11.10
C ILE A 70 1.33 6.19 9.87
N ASP A 71 2.57 6.36 9.42
CA ASP A 71 2.87 7.04 8.16
C ASP A 71 3.16 6.01 7.08
N THR A 72 2.08 5.49 6.49
CA THR A 72 2.12 4.40 5.52
C THR A 72 2.98 4.73 4.29
N GLU A 73 2.96 5.98 3.82
CA GLU A 73 3.73 6.41 2.65
C GLU A 73 5.23 6.46 2.98
N LYS A 74 5.62 7.12 4.07
CA LYS A 74 7.04 7.16 4.47
C LYS A 74 7.58 5.78 4.80
N ALA A 75 6.79 4.91 5.43
CA ALA A 75 7.18 3.54 5.71
C ALA A 75 7.47 2.78 4.39
N PHE A 76 6.66 2.98 3.36
CA PHE A 76 6.86 2.35 2.06
C PHE A 76 8.11 2.87 1.34
N GLU A 77 8.33 4.18 1.32
CA GLU A 77 9.54 4.78 0.74
C GLU A 77 10.81 4.29 1.43
N GLN A 78 10.80 4.23 2.77
CA GLN A 78 11.91 3.70 3.54
C GLN A 78 12.14 2.22 3.23
N ALA A 79 11.07 1.41 3.13
CA ALA A 79 11.18 -0.02 2.82
C ALA A 79 11.79 -0.29 1.44
N MET A 80 11.43 0.50 0.42
CA MET A 80 12.03 0.37 -0.92
C MET A 80 13.53 0.74 -0.92
N THR A 81 13.99 1.52 0.06
CA THR A 81 15.41 1.86 0.22
C THR A 81 16.15 0.81 1.06
N ASP A 82 15.54 0.42 2.18
CA ASP A 82 16.10 -0.51 3.16
C ASP A 82 16.24 -1.94 2.63
N PHE A 83 15.29 -2.36 1.79
CA PHE A 83 15.20 -3.72 1.26
C PHE A 83 15.46 -3.77 -0.25
N LYS A 84 16.30 -2.85 -0.74
CA LYS A 84 16.54 -2.70 -2.18
C LYS A 84 17.09 -3.98 -2.80
N SER A 85 18.02 -4.67 -2.13
CA SER A 85 18.63 -5.89 -2.65
C SER A 85 17.59 -7.02 -2.73
N ALA A 86 16.75 -7.15 -1.70
CA ALA A 86 15.63 -8.08 -1.71
C ALA A 86 14.62 -7.76 -2.83
N CYS A 87 14.31 -6.48 -3.06
CA CYS A 87 13.43 -6.07 -4.16
C CYS A 87 14.04 -6.44 -5.52
N ASP A 88 15.28 -6.04 -5.80
CA ASP A 88 15.96 -6.34 -7.06
C ASP A 88 16.01 -7.87 -7.34
N TYR A 89 16.27 -8.66 -6.29
CA TYR A 89 16.29 -10.12 -6.38
C TYR A 89 14.90 -10.69 -6.71
N LEU A 90 13.86 -10.28 -5.97
CA LEU A 90 12.49 -10.74 -6.19
C LEU A 90 11.93 -10.31 -7.55
N GLU A 91 12.30 -9.13 -8.04
CA GLU A 91 11.93 -8.64 -9.37
C GLU A 91 12.53 -9.52 -10.48
N THR A 92 13.76 -9.98 -10.27
CA THR A 92 14.45 -10.88 -11.20
C THR A 92 13.86 -12.29 -11.17
N GLU A 93 13.67 -12.85 -9.97
CA GLU A 93 13.25 -14.24 -9.78
C GLU A 93 11.77 -14.47 -10.10
N LEU A 94 10.89 -13.56 -9.67
CA LEU A 94 9.44 -13.76 -9.77
C LEU A 94 8.81 -13.04 -10.96
N GLN A 95 9.51 -12.05 -11.54
CA GLN A 95 9.11 -11.38 -12.78
C GLN A 95 7.70 -10.72 -12.75
N PHE A 96 7.20 -10.32 -11.58
CA PHE A 96 5.93 -9.59 -11.46
C PHE A 96 6.06 -8.09 -11.77
N GLY A 97 7.23 -7.63 -12.24
CA GLY A 97 7.57 -6.22 -12.36
C GLY A 97 7.93 -5.61 -11.00
N THR A 98 8.00 -4.28 -10.91
CA THR A 98 8.62 -3.66 -9.73
C THR A 98 7.79 -3.86 -8.47
N VAL A 99 8.46 -4.16 -7.34
CA VAL A 99 7.80 -4.35 -6.03
C VAL A 99 7.00 -3.11 -5.66
N LYS A 100 7.52 -1.91 -5.96
CA LYS A 100 6.84 -0.62 -5.71
C LYS A 100 5.41 -0.58 -6.27
N HIS A 101 5.19 -1.13 -7.47
CA HIS A 101 3.89 -1.10 -8.14
C HIS A 101 3.08 -2.38 -7.95
N ASN A 102 3.74 -3.50 -7.63
CA ASN A 102 3.13 -4.83 -7.57
C ASN A 102 3.18 -5.45 -6.17
N TRP A 103 3.39 -4.64 -5.13
CA TRP A 103 3.60 -5.09 -3.74
C TRP A 103 2.54 -6.08 -3.24
N GLN A 104 1.29 -5.96 -3.70
CA GLN A 104 0.19 -6.86 -3.35
C GLN A 104 0.43 -8.29 -3.83
N ILE A 105 0.98 -8.45 -5.03
CA ILE A 105 1.31 -9.74 -5.62
C ILE A 105 2.47 -10.37 -4.85
N TYR A 106 3.49 -9.57 -4.53
CA TYR A 106 4.62 -10.03 -3.70
C TYR A 106 4.18 -10.43 -2.29
N ALA A 107 3.28 -9.69 -1.65
CA ALA A 107 2.76 -10.01 -0.31
C ALA A 107 2.05 -11.37 -0.22
N GLN A 108 1.64 -11.95 -1.37
CA GLN A 108 1.02 -13.28 -1.46
C GLN A 108 2.06 -14.41 -1.52
N GLN A 109 3.33 -14.11 -1.80
CA GLN A 109 4.38 -15.12 -2.01
C GLN A 109 5.14 -15.52 -0.74
N ARG A 110 4.56 -15.36 0.45
CA ARG A 110 5.29 -15.62 1.72
C ARG A 110 5.78 -17.05 1.90
N ALA A 111 5.14 -18.01 1.22
CA ALA A 111 5.54 -19.42 1.26
C ALA A 111 6.73 -19.72 0.32
N TRP A 112 7.05 -18.80 -0.58
CA TRP A 112 8.19 -18.91 -1.48
C TRP A 112 9.48 -18.78 -0.69
N LYS A 113 10.44 -19.66 -0.98
CA LYS A 113 11.73 -19.73 -0.30
C LYS A 113 12.85 -19.50 -1.31
N PRO A 114 13.60 -18.40 -1.20
CA PRO A 114 14.72 -18.12 -2.09
C PRO A 114 15.91 -19.03 -1.80
N ASP A 115 16.57 -19.51 -2.86
CA ASP A 115 17.86 -20.19 -2.78
C ASP A 115 18.99 -19.15 -3.01
N CYS A 116 19.29 -18.36 -1.98
CA CYS A 116 20.30 -17.29 -2.00
C CYS A 116 21.07 -17.22 -0.66
N GLU A 117 22.06 -16.32 -0.55
CA GLU A 117 22.80 -16.18 0.70
C GLU A 117 21.92 -15.76 1.89
N LYS A 118 22.34 -16.18 3.07
CA LYS A 118 21.59 -15.99 4.32
C LYS A 118 21.21 -14.53 4.59
N GLU A 119 22.10 -13.58 4.32
CA GLU A 119 21.83 -12.15 4.53
C GLU A 119 20.66 -11.68 3.65
N LEU A 120 20.66 -12.07 2.37
CA LEU A 120 19.57 -11.75 1.45
C LEU A 120 18.27 -12.47 1.83
N GLN A 121 18.34 -13.71 2.34
CA GLN A 121 17.17 -14.42 2.88
C GLN A 121 16.55 -13.69 4.08
N GLU A 122 17.38 -13.15 4.98
CA GLU A 122 16.94 -12.36 6.12
C GLU A 122 16.29 -11.03 5.66
N GLU A 123 16.88 -10.35 4.68
CA GLU A 123 16.32 -9.13 4.08
C GLU A 123 14.96 -9.40 3.40
N ILE A 124 14.84 -10.50 2.63
CA ILE A 124 13.57 -10.93 2.01
C ILE A 124 12.51 -11.24 3.08
N THR A 125 12.90 -11.88 4.18
CA THR A 125 11.99 -12.17 5.30
C THR A 125 11.48 -10.89 5.95
N LEU A 126 12.35 -9.89 6.13
CA LEU A 126 11.98 -8.58 6.63
C LEU A 126 11.07 -7.84 5.65
N LEU A 127 11.35 -7.87 4.35
CA LEU A 127 10.50 -7.28 3.32
C LEU A 127 9.10 -7.90 3.33
N PHE A 128 8.97 -9.23 3.39
CA PHE A 128 7.64 -9.86 3.50
C PHE A 128 6.95 -9.46 4.80
N SER A 129 7.66 -9.45 5.94
CA SER A 129 7.10 -8.98 7.22
C SER A 129 6.63 -7.52 7.15
N PHE A 130 7.33 -6.67 6.40
CA PHE A 130 6.92 -5.30 6.13
C PHE A 130 5.62 -5.27 5.31
N LEU A 131 5.56 -6.00 4.19
CA LEU A 131 4.38 -6.06 3.32
C LEU A 131 3.13 -6.57 4.06
N ASP A 132 3.33 -7.43 5.06
CA ASP A 132 2.28 -7.96 5.93
C ASP A 132 1.63 -6.94 6.84
N ILE A 133 2.42 -5.98 7.31
CA ILE A 133 1.94 -4.87 8.12
C ILE A 133 1.36 -3.82 7.18
N TYR A 134 2.05 -3.55 6.08
CA TYR A 134 1.67 -2.54 5.08
C TYR A 134 0.27 -2.80 4.51
N LYS A 135 -0.07 -4.06 4.20
CA LYS A 135 -1.41 -4.41 3.69
C LYS A 135 -2.55 -4.03 4.65
N ASN A 136 -2.30 -4.07 5.97
CA ASN A 136 -3.33 -3.81 6.97
C ASN A 136 -3.79 -2.34 6.94
N SER A 137 -3.00 -1.43 6.35
CA SER A 137 -3.41 -0.04 6.13
C SER A 137 -4.50 0.12 5.07
N PHE A 138 -4.76 -0.91 4.26
CA PHE A 138 -5.71 -0.88 3.15
C PHE A 138 -6.90 -1.84 3.33
N ASP A 139 -6.83 -2.73 4.32
CA ASP A 139 -7.93 -3.62 4.66
C ASP A 139 -9.10 -2.80 5.22
N SER A 140 -10.25 -2.84 4.54
CA SER A 140 -11.50 -2.28 5.03
C SER A 140 -12.36 -3.34 5.71
N PHE A 141 -13.26 -2.91 6.62
CA PHE A 141 -14.40 -3.70 7.04
C PHE A 141 -15.18 -4.15 5.79
N TYR A 142 -15.24 -5.46 5.56
CA TYR A 142 -16.16 -6.07 4.60
C TYR A 142 -17.49 -6.35 5.30
#